data_AF-A0A383E0Y2-F1
#
_entry.id   AF-A0A383E0Y2-F1
#
_cell.length_a   1.000
_cell.length_b   1.000
_cell.length_c   1.000
_cell.angle_alpha   90.00
_cell.angle_beta   90.00
_cell.angle_gamma   90.00
#
_symmetry.space_group_name_H-M   'P 1'
#
loop_
_entity.id
_entity.type
_entity.pdbx_description
1 polymer ?
#
loop_
_entity_poly.entity_id
_entity_poly.type
_entity_poly.pdbx_seq_one_letter_code
_entity_poly.pdbx_strand_id
1 'polypeptide(L)'
;MKIISPNLKYKKFVSILVLMSFISAGTVGKITGKIVDKSTGDGLAGANVVIDGTGLGASASEDGTYFIINVPAGSYSITASYIGYESVT
;
A
#
# COMPACT_ATOMS: atom_id res chain seq x y z
N MET A 1 54.41 11.14 13.82
CA MET A 1 52.94 11.22 13.77
C MET A 1 52.39 9.79 13.79
N LYS A 2 51.92 9.30 14.94
CA LYS A 2 51.53 7.88 15.11
C LYS A 2 50.04 7.75 14.82
N ILE A 3 49.68 7.22 13.65
CA ILE A 3 48.29 6.96 13.30
C ILE A 3 47.85 5.76 14.14
N ILE A 4 47.07 6.03 15.19
CA ILE A 4 46.54 4.99 16.07
C ILE A 4 45.51 4.21 15.24
N SER A 5 45.85 2.98 14.85
CA SER A 5 44.95 2.13 14.09
C SER A 5 43.75 1.73 14.97
N PRO A 6 42.50 1.95 14.53
CA PRO A 6 41.33 1.67 15.35
C PRO A 6 41.20 0.17 15.63
N ASN A 7 40.92 -0.15 16.90
CA ASN A 7 40.76 -1.52 17.40
C ASN A 7 39.74 -2.32 16.57
N LEU A 8 40.02 -3.60 16.31
CA LEU A 8 39.16 -4.49 15.50
C LEU A 8 37.72 -4.58 16.04
N LYS A 9 37.54 -4.45 17.37
CA LYS A 9 36.22 -4.36 18.02
C LYS A 9 35.42 -3.13 17.57
N TYR A 10 36.09 -1.99 17.43
CA TYR A 10 35.48 -0.72 17.01
C TYR A 10 35.08 -0.78 15.53
N LYS A 11 35.92 -1.39 14.67
CA LYS A 11 35.58 -1.63 13.26
C LYS A 11 34.33 -2.52 13.10
N LYS A 12 34.21 -3.57 13.91
CA LYS A 12 33.02 -4.43 13.92
C LYS A 12 31.77 -3.69 14.40
N PHE A 13 31.90 -2.84 15.43
CA PHE A 13 30.81 -2.03 15.95
C PHE A 13 30.32 -0.99 14.91
N VAL A 14 31.24 -0.28 14.26
CA VAL A 14 30.91 0.68 13.19
C VAL A 14 30.26 -0.03 12.00
N SER A 15 30.75 -1.21 11.62
CA SER A 15 30.13 -2.02 10.56
C SER A 15 28.67 -2.38 10.86
N ILE A 16 28.39 -2.77 12.11
CA ILE A 16 27.01 -3.10 12.55
C ILE A 16 26.10 -1.86 12.57
N LEU A 17 26.64 -0.70 12.94
CA LEU A 17 25.90 0.56 12.95
C LEU A 17 25.53 1.01 11.52
N VAL A 18 26.45 0.86 10.57
CA VAL A 18 26.20 1.18 9.15
C VAL A 18 25.16 0.25 8.54
N LEU A 19 25.16 -1.04 8.88
CA LEU A 19 24.17 -2.01 8.42
C LEU A 19 22.74 -1.67 8.90
N MET A 20 22.60 -1.13 10.11
CA MET A 20 21.28 -0.70 10.64
C MET A 20 20.70 0.52 9.91
N SER A 21 21.52 1.36 9.28
CA SER A 21 21.06 2.55 8.54
C SER A 21 20.29 2.22 7.25
N PHE A 22 20.34 0.97 6.79
CA PHE A 22 19.62 0.51 5.59
C PHE A 22 18.23 -0.09 5.89
N ILE A 23 17.79 -0.07 7.15
CA ILE A 23 16.47 -0.58 7.52
C ILE A 23 15.42 0.50 7.21
N SER A 24 14.75 0.39 6.07
CA SER A 24 13.57 1.18 5.75
C SER A 24 12.32 0.47 6.30
N ALA A 25 11.54 1.16 7.15
CA ALA A 25 10.21 0.71 7.53
C ALA A 25 9.21 1.05 6.41
N GLY A 26 8.40 0.09 5.97
CA GLY A 26 7.38 0.33 4.94
C GLY A 26 6.31 1.31 5.44
N THR A 27 6.17 2.45 4.75
CA THR A 27 5.17 3.51 5.04
C THR A 27 3.89 3.36 4.19
N VAL A 28 3.58 2.13 3.77
CA VAL A 28 2.42 1.84 2.94
C VAL A 28 1.32 1.17 3.74
N GLY A 29 0.07 1.49 3.37
CA GLY A 29 -1.14 0.95 3.97
C GLY A 29 -1.92 0.02 3.05
N LYS A 30 -3.09 -0.38 3.55
CA LYS A 30 -4.09 -1.19 2.86
C LYS A 30 -5.43 -0.46 2.90
N ILE A 31 -6.07 -0.31 1.74
CA ILE A 31 -7.46 0.15 1.62
C ILE A 31 -8.33 -1.08 1.41
N THR A 32 -9.44 -1.18 2.14
CA THR A 32 -10.42 -2.26 1.99
C THR A 32 -11.83 -1.70 2.00
N GLY A 33 -12.73 -2.33 1.25
CA GLY A 33 -14.13 -1.96 1.27
C GLY A 33 -15.01 -3.02 0.62
N LYS A 34 -16.27 -2.66 0.42
CA LYS A 34 -17.28 -3.49 -0.23
C LYS A 34 -18.09 -2.64 -1.21
N ILE A 35 -18.32 -3.15 -2.40
CA ILE A 35 -19.15 -2.52 -3.43
C ILE A 35 -20.42 -3.33 -3.55
N VAL A 36 -21.56 -2.66 -3.43
CA VAL A 36 -22.87 -3.30 -3.42
C VAL A 36 -23.84 -2.58 -4.35
N ASP A 37 -24.81 -3.31 -4.89
CA ASP A 37 -25.99 -2.74 -5.51
C ASP A 37 -26.81 -1.98 -4.46
N LYS A 38 -27.22 -0.75 -4.81
CA LYS A 38 -27.93 0.13 -3.86
C LYS A 38 -29.36 -0.34 -3.57
N SER A 39 -30.00 -1.01 -4.52
CA SER A 39 -31.38 -1.46 -4.44
C SER A 39 -31.52 -2.82 -3.76
N THR A 40 -30.60 -3.76 -4.03
CA THR A 40 -30.66 -5.13 -3.48
C THR A 40 -29.71 -5.35 -2.32
N GLY A 41 -28.61 -4.59 -2.24
CA GLY A 41 -27.53 -4.81 -1.27
C GLY A 41 -26.56 -5.94 -1.66
N ASP A 42 -26.73 -6.54 -2.83
CA ASP A 42 -25.87 -7.63 -3.31
C ASP A 42 -24.48 -7.13 -3.67
N GLY A 43 -23.47 -7.96 -3.46
CA GLY A 43 -22.09 -7.65 -3.84
C GLY A 43 -21.93 -7.55 -5.36
N LEU A 44 -21.24 -6.51 -5.81
CA LEU A 44 -20.91 -6.35 -7.23
C LEU A 44 -19.58 -7.01 -7.57
N ALA A 45 -19.65 -8.31 -7.88
CA ALA A 45 -18.52 -9.10 -8.31
C ALA A 45 -17.87 -8.52 -9.58
N GLY A 46 -16.54 -8.37 -9.58
CA GLY A 46 -15.79 -7.84 -10.73
C GLY A 46 -15.82 -6.33 -10.88
N ALA A 47 -16.49 -5.58 -9.99
CA ALA A 47 -16.43 -4.12 -9.97
C ALA A 47 -15.00 -3.62 -9.74
N ASN A 48 -14.60 -2.58 -10.46
CA ASN A 48 -13.26 -2.01 -10.42
C ASN A 48 -13.20 -0.86 -9.43
N VAL A 49 -12.18 -0.85 -8.59
CA VAL A 49 -11.85 0.25 -7.67
C VAL A 49 -10.47 0.76 -8.00
N VAL A 50 -10.36 2.06 -8.23
CA VAL A 50 -9.10 2.71 -8.58
C VAL A 50 -8.84 3.88 -7.64
N ILE A 51 -7.60 4.04 -7.21
CA ILE A 51 -7.16 5.24 -6.48
C ILE A 51 -6.76 6.29 -7.51
N ASP A 52 -7.49 7.39 -7.57
CA ASP A 52 -7.35 8.40 -8.61
C ASP A 52 -5.95 9.01 -8.60
N GLY A 53 -5.41 9.27 -9.80
CA GLY A 53 -4.06 9.81 -9.97
C GLY A 53 -2.94 8.80 -9.71
N THR A 54 -3.26 7.53 -9.48
CA THR A 54 -2.29 6.44 -9.29
C THR A 54 -2.54 5.29 -10.27
N GLY A 55 -1.61 4.32 -10.31
CA GLY A 55 -1.81 3.04 -11.00
C GLY A 55 -2.35 1.93 -10.09
N LEU A 56 -2.81 2.26 -8.88
CA LEU A 56 -3.26 1.29 -7.87
C LEU A 56 -4.77 1.09 -7.95
N GLY A 57 -5.19 -0.17 -7.91
CA GLY A 57 -6.60 -0.55 -7.96
C GLY A 57 -6.81 -2.03 -7.64
N ALA A 58 -8.06 -2.44 -7.57
CA ALA A 58 -8.47 -3.83 -7.38
C ALA A 58 -9.80 -4.10 -8.06
N SER A 59 -10.02 -5.36 -8.42
CA SER A 59 -11.33 -5.87 -8.81
C SER A 59 -12.01 -6.51 -7.59
N ALA A 60 -13.30 -6.29 -7.40
CA ALA A 60 -14.08 -6.80 -6.30
C ALA A 60 -14.33 -8.31 -6.44
N SER A 61 -14.29 -9.01 -5.30
CA SER A 61 -14.57 -10.44 -5.18
C SER A 61 -16.07 -10.74 -5.36
N GLU A 62 -16.45 -12.02 -5.34
CA GLU A 62 -17.84 -12.45 -5.53
C GLU A 62 -18.85 -11.79 -4.59
N ASP A 63 -18.44 -11.52 -3.34
CA ASP A 63 -19.25 -10.82 -2.35
C ASP A 63 -19.16 -9.29 -2.43
N GLY A 64 -18.46 -8.75 -3.43
CA GLY A 64 -18.22 -7.31 -3.62
C GLY A 64 -17.06 -6.75 -2.79
N THR A 65 -16.33 -7.57 -2.03
CA THR A 65 -15.20 -7.08 -1.23
C THR A 65 -13.96 -6.83 -2.07
N TYR A 66 -13.19 -5.80 -1.73
CA TYR A 66 -11.92 -5.48 -2.38
C TYR A 66 -10.86 -5.07 -1.37
N PHE A 67 -9.60 -5.21 -1.78
CA PHE A 67 -8.48 -4.61 -1.06
C PHE A 67 -7.38 -4.17 -2.01
N ILE A 68 -6.76 -3.02 -1.69
CA ILE A 68 -5.62 -2.45 -2.41
C ILE A 68 -4.47 -2.35 -1.40
N ILE A 69 -3.34 -2.98 -1.72
CA ILE A 69 -2.14 -2.98 -0.88
C ILE A 69 -1.09 -2.03 -1.44
N ASN A 70 -0.05 -1.77 -0.64
CA ASN A 70 1.07 -0.90 -1.01
C ASN A 70 0.63 0.54 -1.32
N VAL A 71 -0.43 1.02 -0.65
CA VAL A 71 -0.93 2.39 -0.83
C VAL A 71 -0.07 3.34 0.00
N PRO A 72 0.69 4.28 -0.59
CA PRO A 72 1.45 5.25 0.17
C PRO A 72 0.53 6.12 1.02
N ALA A 73 0.97 6.53 2.21
CA ALA A 73 0.20 7.45 3.04
C ALA A 73 -0.10 8.76 2.29
N GLY A 74 -1.36 9.21 2.34
CA GLY A 74 -1.83 10.39 1.63
C GLY A 74 -3.35 10.48 1.63
N SER A 75 -3.88 11.56 1.05
CA SER A 75 -5.31 11.73 0.78
C SER A 75 -5.55 11.45 -0.70
N TYR A 76 -6.57 10.64 -0.98
CA TYR A 76 -6.92 10.22 -2.33
C TYR A 76 -8.42 10.24 -2.53
N SER A 77 -8.84 10.48 -3.76
CA SER A 77 -10.17 10.12 -4.27
C SER A 77 -10.13 8.68 -4.79
N ILE A 78 -11.23 7.95 -4.64
CA ILE A 78 -11.31 6.53 -5.02
C ILE A 78 -12.54 6.33 -5.88
N THR A 79 -12.34 5.98 -7.15
CA THR A 79 -13.45 5.74 -8.07
C THR A 79 -13.79 4.26 -8.14
N ALA A 80 -15.05 3.93 -7.86
CA ALA A 80 -15.64 2.61 -8.10
C ALA A 80 -16.47 2.64 -9.40
N SER A 81 -16.27 1.63 -10.25
CA SER A 81 -16.97 1.50 -11.53
C SER A 81 -17.35 0.04 -11.82
N TYR A 82 -18.51 -0.15 -12.43
CA TYR A 82 -19.01 -1.46 -12.84
C TYR A 82 -19.90 -1.31 -14.07
N ILE A 83 -19.88 -2.31 -14.97
CA ILE A 83 -20.62 -2.23 -16.23
C ILE A 83 -22.12 -2.15 -15.94
N GLY A 84 -22.78 -1.14 -16.51
CA GLY A 84 -24.21 -0.91 -16.31
C GLY A 84 -24.56 -0.08 -15.07
N TYR A 85 -23.57 0.43 -14.34
CA TYR A 85 -23.75 1.27 -13.16
C TYR A 85 -23.12 2.64 -13.36
N GLU A 86 -23.64 3.63 -12.65
CA GLU A 86 -22.99 4.92 -12.51
C GLU A 86 -21.73 4.77 -11.63
N SER A 87 -20.64 5.43 -12.05
CA SER A 87 -19.40 5.43 -11.25
C SER A 87 -19.52 6.37 -10.06
N VAL A 88 -18.87 6.02 -8.96
CA VAL A 88 -18.91 6.79 -7.69
C VAL A 88 -17.49 7.05 -7.22
N THR A 89 -17.22 8.26 -6.70
CA THR A 89 -15.91 8.71 -6.21
C THR A 89 -15.99 9.18 -4.75
#